data_AF-A0A166DXB1-F1
#
_entry.id   AF-A0A166DXB1-F1
#
_cell.length_a   1.000
_cell.length_b   1.000
_cell.length_c   1.000
_cell.angle_alpha   90.00
_cell.angle_beta   90.00
_cell.angle_gamma   90.00
#
_symmetry.space_group_name_H-M   'P 1'
#
loop_
_entity.id
_entity.type
_entity.pdbx_description
1 polymer ?
#
loop_
_entity_poly.entity_id
_entity_poly.type
_entity_poly.pdbx_seq_one_letter_code
_entity_poly.pdbx_strand_id
1 'polypeptide(L)'
;MDANTLEGFANTILVSRYCSICGLTMCLTDIFNTLPREINYYWGTPKSIPKTLYFYMRYSTSLQQLLLTIALFHPGSDLFCWIFVNIQLLIGLSLLWSIEIILIIRIHALYSNKRLLIFMSILFLCTMSVSSIIGFRGANTAHWLAEGIPGLPCCTANNSTLLQDTFWASWIPTLVFESILVGLAIRALWRYRELHKGLHGPETLVWTLLRDSIIYYLVVLVAGAIYMAVAKVQWFNGEPASSVLFPVISACGVRLLFHLQAKNAELRGQDMSMQVLHTHTEIKFKTRPPRSETDIESGSGPTSTVNGLDQIEGPIDDTRTI
;
A
#
# COMPACT_ATOMS: atom_id res chain seq x y z
N MET A 1 35.87 -22.86 13.40
CA MET A 1 35.55 -21.43 13.57
C MET A 1 36.56 -20.87 14.55
N ASP A 2 37.28 -19.82 14.17
CA ASP A 2 38.21 -19.12 15.06
C ASP A 2 37.42 -18.37 16.14
N ALA A 3 37.99 -18.15 17.34
CA ALA A 3 37.29 -17.51 18.45
C ALA A 3 36.65 -16.15 18.08
N ASN A 4 37.35 -15.36 17.26
CA ASN A 4 36.85 -14.07 16.76
C ASN A 4 35.61 -14.20 15.85
N THR A 5 35.52 -15.30 15.08
CA THR A 5 34.36 -15.55 14.19
C THR A 5 33.14 -16.00 14.99
N LEU A 6 33.35 -16.73 16.09
CA LEU A 6 32.29 -17.18 16.99
C LEU A 6 31.67 -16.00 17.75
N GLU A 7 32.52 -15.10 18.27
CA GLU A 7 32.09 -13.88 18.95
C GLU A 7 31.31 -12.95 18.01
N GLY A 8 31.82 -12.76 16.78
CA GLY A 8 31.12 -11.99 15.75
C GLY A 8 29.73 -12.55 15.44
N PHE A 9 29.60 -13.86 15.28
CA PHE A 9 28.32 -14.51 15.00
C PHE A 9 27.33 -14.42 16.17
N ALA A 10 27.81 -14.61 17.41
CA ALA A 10 26.98 -14.46 18.61
C ALA A 10 26.47 -13.01 18.76
N ASN A 11 27.33 -12.03 18.50
CA ASN A 11 26.94 -10.61 18.49
C ASN A 11 25.88 -10.32 17.43
N THR A 12 26.00 -10.86 16.22
CA THR A 12 24.97 -10.67 15.19
C THR A 12 23.63 -11.26 15.61
N ILE A 13 23.60 -12.44 16.24
CA ILE A 13 22.34 -13.03 16.75
C ILE A 13 21.69 -12.15 17.80
N LEU A 14 22.48 -11.63 18.75
CA LEU A 14 21.98 -10.72 19.77
C LEU A 14 21.41 -9.46 19.14
N VAL A 15 22.12 -8.85 18.19
CA VAL A 15 21.63 -7.68 17.44
C VAL A 15 20.34 -8.01 16.69
N SER A 16 20.25 -9.17 16.01
CA SER A 16 19.02 -9.62 15.34
C SER A 16 17.83 -9.73 16.29
N ARG A 17 18.02 -10.29 17.48
CA ARG A 17 16.97 -10.39 18.51
C ARG A 17 16.48 -9.01 18.98
N TYR A 18 17.40 -8.08 19.25
CA TYR A 18 17.02 -6.71 19.62
C TYR A 18 16.31 -5.99 18.46
N CYS A 19 16.79 -6.14 17.24
CA CYS A 19 16.18 -5.57 16.04
C CYS A 19 14.78 -6.16 15.77
N SER A 20 14.56 -7.46 15.99
CA SER A 20 13.24 -8.08 15.78
C SER A 20 12.21 -7.56 16.80
N ILE A 21 12.60 -7.44 18.07
CA ILE A 21 11.74 -6.85 19.11
C ILE A 21 11.44 -5.39 18.78
N CYS A 22 12.43 -4.63 18.34
CA CYS A 22 12.25 -3.25 17.91
C CYS A 22 11.27 -3.16 16.73
N GLY A 23 11.47 -3.96 15.68
CA GLY A 23 10.60 -4.02 14.50
C GLY A 23 9.16 -4.41 14.85
N LEU A 24 8.97 -5.41 15.71
CA LEU A 24 7.66 -5.82 16.21
C LEU A 24 6.99 -4.68 17.00
N THR A 25 7.74 -4.03 17.89
CA THR A 25 7.25 -2.90 18.68
C THR A 25 6.85 -1.73 17.80
N MET A 26 7.62 -1.44 16.75
CA MET A 26 7.29 -0.42 15.75
C MET A 26 5.99 -0.74 15.02
N CYS A 27 5.81 -1.99 14.54
CA CYS A 27 4.57 -2.43 13.89
C CYS A 27 3.35 -2.29 14.80
N LEU A 28 3.46 -2.75 16.06
CA LEU A 28 2.38 -2.64 17.04
C LEU A 28 2.06 -1.19 17.36
N THR A 29 3.08 -0.36 17.59
CA THR A 29 2.93 1.06 17.88
C THR A 29 2.28 1.81 16.72
N ASP A 30 2.68 1.52 15.48
CA ASP A 30 2.04 2.09 14.30
C ASP A 30 0.57 1.65 14.21
N ILE A 31 0.27 0.38 14.53
CA ILE A 31 -1.11 -0.12 14.56
C ILE A 31 -1.97 0.64 15.56
N PHE A 32 -1.54 0.73 16.81
CA PHE A 32 -2.33 1.39 17.86
C PHE A 32 -2.54 2.88 17.58
N ASN A 33 -1.52 3.57 17.07
CA ASN A 33 -1.61 5.00 16.77
C ASN A 33 -2.46 5.33 15.53
N THR A 34 -2.67 4.37 14.63
CA THR A 34 -3.44 4.58 13.40
C THR A 34 -4.83 3.95 13.46
N LEU A 35 -5.10 3.06 14.41
CA LEU A 35 -6.38 2.37 14.58
C LEU A 35 -7.61 3.31 14.62
N PRO A 36 -7.61 4.42 15.38
CA PRO A 36 -8.79 5.30 15.42
C PRO A 36 -9.12 5.90 14.05
N ARG A 37 -8.08 6.28 13.29
CA ARG A 37 -8.24 6.82 11.92
C ARG A 37 -8.64 5.72 10.94
N GLU A 38 -8.06 4.54 11.08
CA GLU A 38 -8.38 3.38 10.25
C GLU A 38 -9.85 2.96 10.37
N ILE A 39 -10.41 2.95 11.59
CA ILE A 39 -11.82 2.66 11.80
C ILE A 39 -12.69 3.70 11.08
N ASN A 40 -12.38 4.99 11.22
CA ASN A 40 -13.17 6.07 10.63
C ASN A 40 -13.10 6.10 9.09
N TYR A 41 -11.93 5.88 8.49
CA TYR A 41 -11.73 6.03 7.04
C TYR A 41 -11.83 4.73 6.24
N TYR A 42 -11.44 3.60 6.82
CA TYR A 42 -11.33 2.34 6.08
C TYR A 42 -12.41 1.33 6.41
N TRP A 43 -12.96 1.28 7.63
CA TRP A 43 -13.90 0.20 7.97
C TRP A 43 -15.26 0.35 7.26
N GLY A 44 -15.78 1.58 7.16
CA GLY A 44 -17.06 1.88 6.52
C GLY A 44 -17.05 2.03 4.98
N THR A 45 -15.88 2.03 4.34
CA THR A 45 -15.77 2.28 2.88
C THR A 45 -15.95 1.01 2.04
N PRO A 46 -16.43 1.09 0.78
CA PRO A 46 -16.55 -0.08 -0.09
C PRO A 46 -15.18 -0.73 -0.36
N LYS A 47 -15.17 -2.02 -0.71
CA LYS A 47 -13.95 -2.75 -1.05
C LYS A 47 -13.30 -2.10 -2.29
N SER A 48 -12.04 -1.71 -2.16
CA SER A 48 -11.23 -1.16 -3.25
C SER A 48 -9.85 -1.81 -3.24
N ILE A 49 -9.19 -1.87 -4.39
CA ILE A 49 -7.83 -2.44 -4.50
C ILE A 49 -6.87 -1.76 -3.50
N PRO A 50 -6.82 -0.42 -3.37
CA PRO A 50 -5.94 0.24 -2.39
C PRO A 50 -6.28 -0.11 -0.94
N LYS A 51 -7.56 -0.34 -0.61
CA LYS A 51 -8.00 -0.77 0.73
C LYS A 51 -7.53 -2.18 1.04
N THR A 52 -7.63 -3.12 0.11
CA THR A 52 -7.15 -4.50 0.31
C THR A 52 -5.63 -4.53 0.48
N LEU A 53 -4.89 -3.83 -0.38
CA LEU A 53 -3.42 -3.77 -0.30
C LEU A 53 -2.95 -3.09 1.00
N TYR A 54 -3.66 -2.04 1.44
CA TYR A 54 -3.39 -1.37 2.71
C TYR A 54 -3.42 -2.36 3.89
N PHE A 55 -4.51 -3.13 4.04
CA PHE A 55 -4.63 -4.10 5.13
C PHE A 55 -3.61 -5.23 4.97
N TYR A 56 -3.42 -5.69 3.74
CA TYR A 56 -2.47 -6.76 3.45
C TYR A 56 -1.05 -6.39 3.87
N MET A 57 -0.55 -5.22 3.46
CA MET A 57 0.80 -4.78 3.77
C MET A 57 1.01 -4.62 5.28
N ARG A 58 0.05 -4.01 5.97
CA ARG A 58 0.14 -3.73 7.39
C ARG A 58 0.12 -4.99 8.25
N TYR A 59 -0.84 -5.87 8.04
CA TYR A 59 -0.97 -7.09 8.84
C TYR A 59 0.07 -8.15 8.46
N SER A 60 0.43 -8.28 7.18
CA SER A 60 1.46 -9.24 6.77
C SER A 60 2.85 -8.85 7.29
N THR A 61 3.19 -7.56 7.32
CA THR A 61 4.44 -7.10 7.94
C THR A 61 4.47 -7.40 9.43
N SER A 62 3.35 -7.19 10.13
CA SER A 62 3.25 -7.47 11.56
C SER A 62 3.36 -8.96 11.86
N LEU A 63 2.69 -9.81 11.06
CA LEU A 63 2.80 -11.26 11.14
C LEU A 63 4.24 -11.73 10.87
N GLN A 64 4.89 -11.16 9.85
CA GLN A 64 6.29 -11.46 9.52
C GLN A 64 7.24 -11.16 10.69
N GLN A 65 7.10 -10.00 11.35
CA GLN A 65 7.94 -9.65 12.50
C GLN A 65 7.66 -10.52 13.73
N LEU A 66 6.40 -10.92 13.93
CA LEU A 66 6.02 -11.85 15.00
C LEU A 66 6.67 -13.22 14.78
N LEU A 67 6.54 -13.78 13.58
CA LEU A 67 7.14 -15.07 13.23
C LEU A 67 8.66 -15.04 13.35
N LEU A 68 9.30 -13.95 12.89
CA LEU A 68 10.74 -13.74 13.03
C LEU A 68 11.19 -13.74 14.50
N THR A 69 10.45 -13.03 15.35
CA THR A 69 10.75 -13.00 16.79
C THR A 69 10.59 -14.39 17.41
N ILE A 70 9.58 -15.16 17.03
CA ILE A 70 9.44 -16.55 17.52
C ILE A 70 10.62 -17.41 17.09
N ALA A 71 11.03 -17.34 15.82
CA ALA A 71 12.13 -18.15 15.28
C ALA A 71 13.50 -17.82 15.90
N LEU A 72 13.73 -16.56 16.29
CA LEU A 72 14.99 -16.12 16.91
C LEU A 72 15.12 -16.50 18.40
N PHE A 73 14.00 -16.71 19.10
CA PHE A 73 13.99 -17.03 20.53
C PHE A 73 13.70 -18.52 20.80
N HIS A 74 12.85 -19.15 19.99
CA HIS A 74 12.40 -20.53 20.17
C HIS A 74 12.36 -21.30 18.83
N PRO A 75 13.52 -21.60 18.21
CA PRO A 75 13.58 -22.51 17.09
C PRO A 75 13.23 -23.92 17.57
N GLY A 76 12.08 -24.43 17.14
CA GLY A 76 11.56 -25.70 17.65
C GLY A 76 12.29 -26.94 17.12
N SER A 77 12.65 -26.95 15.83
CA SER A 77 13.32 -28.08 15.16
C SER A 77 13.92 -27.65 13.81
N ASP A 78 14.78 -28.48 13.22
CA ASP A 78 15.35 -28.22 11.89
C ASP A 78 14.27 -28.12 10.80
N LEU A 79 13.24 -28.98 10.90
CA LEU A 79 12.06 -28.92 10.03
C LEU A 79 11.31 -27.60 10.22
N PHE A 80 11.13 -27.15 11.46
CA PHE A 80 10.52 -25.86 11.74
C PHE A 80 11.30 -24.71 11.08
N CYS A 81 12.63 -24.72 11.15
CA CYS A 81 13.47 -23.71 10.51
C CYS A 81 13.33 -23.71 8.99
N TRP A 82 13.32 -24.88 8.34
CA TRP A 82 13.12 -24.96 6.89
C TRP A 82 11.73 -24.43 6.46
N ILE A 83 10.67 -24.79 7.18
CA ILE A 83 9.31 -24.28 6.91
C ILE A 83 9.27 -22.76 7.16
N PHE A 84 9.81 -22.31 8.27
CA PHE A 84 9.82 -20.91 8.68
C PHE A 84 10.50 -20.02 7.62
N VAL A 85 11.69 -20.39 7.14
CA VAL A 85 12.41 -19.59 6.14
C VAL A 85 11.62 -19.48 4.84
N ASN A 86 10.99 -20.57 4.39
CA ASN A 86 10.16 -20.53 3.18
C ASN A 86 8.91 -19.66 3.36
N ILE A 87 8.25 -19.71 4.53
CA ILE A 87 7.12 -18.83 4.86
C ILE A 87 7.58 -17.37 4.92
N GLN A 88 8.71 -17.10 5.56
CA GLN A 88 9.30 -15.77 5.70
C GLN A 88 9.65 -15.18 4.32
N LEU A 89 10.23 -15.99 3.43
CA LEU A 89 10.52 -15.59 2.06
C LEU A 89 9.24 -15.31 1.27
N LEU A 90 8.22 -16.17 1.40
CA LEU A 90 6.93 -15.98 0.72
C LEU A 90 6.25 -14.68 1.15
N ILE A 91 6.16 -14.41 2.45
CA ILE A 91 5.56 -13.18 3.00
C ILE A 91 6.40 -11.95 2.61
N GLY A 92 7.73 -12.05 2.66
CA GLY A 92 8.63 -10.96 2.26
C GLY A 92 8.47 -10.60 0.77
N LEU A 93 8.46 -11.60 -0.11
CA LEU A 93 8.25 -11.41 -1.54
C LEU A 93 6.86 -10.81 -1.81
N SER A 94 5.81 -11.34 -1.21
CA SER A 94 4.45 -10.85 -1.45
C SER A 94 4.23 -9.41 -0.96
N LEU A 95 4.91 -8.98 0.09
CA LEU A 95 4.95 -7.59 0.53
C LEU A 95 5.63 -6.69 -0.50
N LEU A 96 6.79 -7.10 -1.02
CA LEU A 96 7.47 -6.38 -2.11
C LEU A 96 6.57 -6.28 -3.34
N TRP A 97 5.89 -7.36 -3.73
CA TRP A 97 4.97 -7.38 -4.87
C TRP A 97 3.82 -6.40 -4.67
N SER A 98 3.30 -6.30 -3.44
CA SER A 98 2.22 -5.37 -3.10
C SER A 98 2.66 -3.91 -3.24
N ILE A 99 3.90 -3.59 -2.82
CA ILE A 99 4.49 -2.26 -2.99
C ILE A 99 4.57 -1.93 -4.48
N GLU A 100 5.18 -2.82 -5.25
CA GLU A 100 5.39 -2.64 -6.69
C GLU A 100 4.07 -2.43 -7.45
N ILE A 101 3.03 -3.20 -7.11
CA ILE A 101 1.69 -3.02 -7.70
C ILE A 101 1.14 -1.62 -7.41
N ILE A 102 1.27 -1.10 -6.19
CA ILE A 102 0.83 0.27 -5.84
C ILE A 102 1.61 1.29 -6.68
N LEU A 103 2.91 1.09 -6.80
CA LEU A 103 3.82 1.96 -7.53
C LEU A 103 3.47 2.02 -9.03
N ILE A 104 3.18 0.87 -9.64
CA ILE A 104 2.75 0.76 -11.04
C ILE A 104 1.39 1.43 -11.26
N ILE A 105 0.41 1.19 -10.38
CA ILE A 105 -0.92 1.81 -10.46
C ILE A 105 -0.81 3.34 -10.43
N ARG A 106 0.05 3.88 -9.56
CA ARG A 106 0.30 5.33 -9.46
C ARG A 106 0.94 5.90 -10.72
N ILE A 107 1.92 5.22 -11.31
CA ILE A 107 2.51 5.63 -12.58
C ILE A 107 1.48 5.60 -13.70
N HIS A 108 0.62 4.57 -13.74
CA HIS A 108 -0.46 4.51 -14.72
C HIS A 108 -1.44 5.67 -14.56
N ALA A 109 -1.83 6.03 -13.33
CA ALA A 109 -2.68 7.19 -13.07
C ALA A 109 -2.07 8.50 -13.58
N LEU A 110 -0.74 8.61 -13.57
CA LEU A 110 0.00 9.80 -14.00
C LEU A 110 0.17 9.91 -15.52
N TYR A 111 0.43 8.80 -16.20
CA TYR A 111 0.62 8.80 -17.66
C TYR A 111 -0.66 8.52 -18.45
N SER A 112 -1.70 7.99 -17.80
CA SER A 112 -2.97 7.54 -18.40
C SER A 112 -2.77 6.69 -19.67
N ASN A 113 -1.66 5.94 -19.75
CA ASN A 113 -1.24 5.23 -20.94
C ASN A 113 -1.26 3.71 -20.69
N LYS A 114 -2.22 3.03 -21.32
CA LYS A 114 -2.42 1.59 -21.22
C LYS A 114 -1.23 0.78 -21.74
N ARG A 115 -0.51 1.27 -22.76
CA ARG A 115 0.67 0.56 -23.32
C ARG A 115 1.82 0.55 -22.32
N LEU A 116 2.03 1.66 -21.62
CA LEU A 116 3.04 1.75 -20.57
C LEU A 116 2.70 0.83 -19.40
N LEU A 117 1.43 0.75 -19.00
CA LEU A 117 0.99 -0.18 -17.96
C LEU A 117 1.28 -1.63 -18.35
N ILE A 118 0.91 -2.05 -19.56
CA ILE A 118 1.17 -3.43 -20.02
C ILE A 118 2.66 -3.72 -20.02
N PHE A 119 3.48 -2.81 -20.54
CA PHE A 119 4.94 -2.96 -20.54
C PHE A 119 5.52 -3.06 -19.12
N MET A 120 5.09 -2.20 -18.20
CA MET A 120 5.51 -2.24 -16.79
C MET A 120 5.04 -3.52 -16.10
N SER A 121 3.82 -3.99 -16.35
CA SER A 121 3.30 -5.23 -15.79
C SER A 121 4.07 -6.46 -16.28
N ILE A 122 4.43 -6.51 -17.57
CA ILE A 122 5.27 -7.59 -18.11
C ILE A 122 6.65 -7.57 -17.47
N LEU A 123 7.28 -6.39 -17.41
CA LEU A 123 8.61 -6.24 -16.81
C LEU A 123 8.60 -6.60 -15.31
N PHE A 124 7.56 -6.20 -14.60
CA PHE A 124 7.29 -6.59 -13.21
C PHE A 124 7.22 -8.12 -13.08
N LEU A 125 6.38 -8.79 -13.86
CA LEU A 125 6.27 -10.25 -13.81
C LEU A 125 7.61 -10.95 -14.09
N CYS A 126 8.37 -10.49 -15.09
CA CYS A 126 9.70 -11.03 -15.40
C CYS A 126 10.67 -10.87 -14.22
N THR A 127 10.81 -9.65 -13.68
CA THR A 127 11.73 -9.39 -12.55
C THR A 127 11.34 -10.18 -11.32
N MET A 128 10.03 -10.35 -11.06
CA MET A 128 9.51 -11.07 -9.91
C MET A 128 9.70 -12.57 -10.03
N SER A 129 9.48 -13.14 -11.21
CA SER A 129 9.76 -14.56 -11.46
C SER A 129 11.24 -14.87 -11.24
N VAL A 130 12.15 -14.06 -11.80
CA VAL A 130 13.60 -14.25 -11.63
C VAL A 130 13.99 -14.18 -10.15
N SER A 131 13.57 -13.12 -9.45
CA SER A 131 13.93 -12.91 -8.03
C SER A 131 13.39 -14.04 -7.15
N SER A 132 12.17 -14.51 -7.41
CA SER A 132 11.54 -15.60 -6.66
C SER A 132 12.23 -16.94 -6.89
N ILE A 133 12.55 -17.27 -8.15
CA ILE A 133 13.26 -18.52 -8.48
C ILE A 133 14.61 -18.54 -7.76
N ILE A 134 15.37 -17.46 -7.83
CA ILE A 134 16.68 -17.35 -7.16
C ILE A 134 16.52 -17.48 -5.65
N GLY A 135 15.56 -16.76 -5.03
CA GLY A 135 15.30 -16.81 -3.59
C GLY A 135 14.89 -18.20 -3.10
N PHE A 136 13.91 -18.84 -3.73
CA PHE A 136 13.43 -20.17 -3.33
C PHE A 136 14.46 -21.26 -3.61
N ARG A 137 15.24 -21.16 -4.69
CA ARG A 137 16.35 -22.09 -4.96
C ARG A 137 17.42 -21.97 -3.88
N GLY A 138 17.77 -20.76 -3.47
CA GLY A 138 18.68 -20.51 -2.34
C GLY A 138 18.16 -21.17 -1.06
N ALA A 139 16.94 -20.83 -0.66
CA ALA A 139 16.34 -21.32 0.58
C ALA A 139 16.22 -22.86 0.63
N ASN A 140 15.89 -23.51 -0.48
CA ASN A 140 15.70 -24.97 -0.52
C ASN A 140 16.99 -25.77 -0.75
N THR A 141 18.06 -25.14 -1.21
CA THR A 141 19.39 -25.79 -1.33
C THR A 141 20.15 -25.77 0.00
N ALA A 142 19.77 -24.87 0.92
CA ALA A 142 20.35 -24.82 2.25
C ALA A 142 19.80 -25.92 3.16
N HIS A 143 20.71 -26.55 3.92
CA HIS A 143 20.35 -27.32 5.10
C HIS A 143 20.22 -26.38 6.29
N TRP A 144 19.01 -26.29 6.84
CA TRP A 144 18.68 -25.44 7.99
C TRP A 144 18.81 -26.22 9.29
N LEU A 145 19.46 -25.59 10.26
CA LEU A 145 19.70 -26.12 11.59
C LEU A 145 19.03 -25.19 12.61
N ALA A 146 18.34 -25.76 13.59
CA ALA A 146 17.73 -25.02 14.69
C ALA A 146 18.74 -24.41 15.67
N GLU A 147 19.95 -24.96 15.68
CA GLU A 147 21.03 -24.54 16.55
C GLU A 147 22.33 -24.49 15.75
N GLY A 148 22.80 -23.27 15.46
CA GLY A 148 24.08 -23.05 14.79
C GLY A 148 25.28 -23.22 15.70
N ILE A 149 25.10 -22.91 16.98
CA ILE A 149 26.11 -23.05 18.04
C ILE A 149 25.40 -23.65 19.25
N PRO A 150 25.97 -24.69 19.88
CA PRO A 150 25.41 -25.25 21.12
C PRO A 150 25.18 -24.16 22.18
N GLY A 151 23.96 -24.06 22.69
CA GLY A 151 23.51 -23.07 23.66
C GLY A 151 22.95 -21.78 23.08
N LEU A 152 22.96 -21.59 21.75
CA LEU A 152 22.43 -20.39 21.10
C LEU A 152 21.37 -20.74 20.04
N PRO A 153 20.08 -20.79 20.43
CA PRO A 153 19.00 -21.13 19.51
C PRO A 153 18.85 -20.06 18.41
N CYS A 154 19.05 -20.46 17.15
CA CYS A 154 18.76 -19.66 15.97
C CYS A 154 18.65 -20.55 14.72
N CYS A 155 17.70 -20.27 13.84
CA CYS A 155 17.65 -20.91 12.52
C CYS A 155 18.84 -20.43 11.67
N THR A 156 19.79 -21.31 11.36
CA THR A 156 20.95 -20.99 10.52
C THR A 156 21.12 -21.98 9.38
N ALA A 157 21.77 -21.56 8.31
CA ALA A 157 22.10 -22.40 7.16
C ALA A 157 23.54 -22.92 7.26
N ASN A 158 23.74 -24.23 7.05
CA ASN A 158 25.06 -24.85 7.06
C ASN A 158 25.95 -24.40 5.86
N ASN A 159 25.32 -24.03 4.73
CA ASN A 159 26.01 -23.60 3.50
C ASN A 159 25.86 -22.09 3.27
N SER A 160 26.48 -21.28 4.13
CA SER A 160 26.31 -19.82 4.14
C SER A 160 26.86 -19.09 2.90
N THR A 161 27.88 -19.63 2.22
CA THR A 161 28.56 -18.98 1.09
C THR A 161 27.71 -18.97 -0.19
N LEU A 162 27.17 -20.12 -0.59
CA LEU A 162 26.25 -20.23 -1.73
C LEU A 162 24.96 -19.42 -1.50
N LEU A 163 24.49 -19.38 -0.25
CA LEU A 163 23.33 -18.58 0.13
C LEU A 163 23.62 -17.10 0.00
N GLN A 164 24.79 -16.65 0.47
CA GLN A 164 25.22 -15.27 0.37
C GLN A 164 25.20 -14.82 -1.09
N ASP A 165 25.89 -15.53 -1.98
CA ASP A 165 26.00 -15.16 -3.40
C ASP A 165 24.66 -15.15 -4.13
N THR A 166 23.79 -16.11 -3.83
CA THR A 166 22.47 -16.22 -4.45
C THR A 166 21.51 -15.14 -3.93
N PHE A 167 21.59 -14.82 -2.64
CA PHE A 167 20.64 -13.94 -1.98
C PHE A 167 20.84 -12.48 -2.37
N TRP A 168 22.05 -11.94 -2.35
CA TRP A 168 22.27 -10.54 -2.74
C TRP A 168 21.98 -10.33 -4.24
N ALA A 169 22.30 -11.30 -5.09
CA ALA A 169 22.04 -11.25 -6.53
C ALA A 169 20.53 -11.22 -6.85
N SER A 170 19.70 -11.86 -6.02
CA SER A 170 18.23 -11.87 -6.19
C SER A 170 17.60 -10.48 -6.10
N TRP A 171 18.26 -9.52 -5.45
CA TRP A 171 17.76 -8.14 -5.29
C TRP A 171 18.08 -7.22 -6.47
N ILE A 172 19.03 -7.62 -7.34
CA ILE A 172 19.44 -6.79 -8.49
C ILE A 172 18.27 -6.52 -9.43
N PRO A 173 17.47 -7.52 -9.87
CA PRO A 173 16.34 -7.26 -10.76
C PRO A 173 15.29 -6.32 -10.14
N THR A 174 15.03 -6.46 -8.84
CA THR A 174 14.11 -5.59 -8.10
C THR A 174 14.61 -4.14 -8.06
N LEU A 175 15.88 -3.89 -7.74
CA LEU A 175 16.41 -2.53 -7.73
C LEU A 175 16.46 -1.89 -9.12
N VAL A 176 16.73 -2.67 -10.16
CA VAL A 176 16.67 -2.20 -11.54
C VAL A 176 15.25 -1.77 -11.88
N PHE A 177 14.24 -2.55 -11.50
CA PHE A 177 12.84 -2.21 -11.72
C PHE A 177 12.43 -0.94 -10.95
N GLU A 178 12.77 -0.85 -9.66
CA GLU A 178 12.52 0.35 -8.85
C GLU A 178 13.20 1.60 -9.43
N SER A 179 14.41 1.47 -9.96
CA SER A 179 15.12 2.57 -10.63
C SER A 179 14.35 3.07 -11.86
N ILE A 180 13.73 2.17 -12.63
CA ILE A 180 12.89 2.52 -13.77
C ILE A 180 11.63 3.26 -13.31
N LEU A 181 10.99 2.81 -12.23
CA LEU A 181 9.81 3.48 -11.65
C LEU A 181 10.15 4.89 -11.17
N VAL A 182 11.25 5.06 -10.43
CA VAL A 182 11.76 6.37 -10.00
C VAL A 182 12.02 7.27 -11.21
N GLY A 183 12.70 6.76 -12.24
CA GLY A 183 12.99 7.52 -13.46
C GLY A 183 11.71 7.98 -14.18
N LEU A 184 10.70 7.12 -14.27
CA LEU A 184 9.40 7.46 -14.85
C LEU A 184 8.64 8.50 -14.01
N ALA A 185 8.71 8.40 -12.68
CA ALA A 185 8.07 9.33 -11.77
C ALA A 185 8.73 10.73 -11.84
N ILE A 186 10.06 10.80 -11.88
CA ILE A 186 10.81 12.06 -12.06
C ILE A 186 10.49 12.69 -13.42
N ARG A 187 10.50 11.90 -14.49
CA ARG A 187 10.16 12.40 -15.84
C ARG A 187 8.73 12.97 -15.89
N ALA A 188 7.80 12.35 -15.18
CA ALA A 188 6.44 12.86 -15.11
C ALA A 188 6.35 14.15 -14.32
N LEU A 189 7.07 14.28 -13.21
CA LEU A 189 7.15 15.53 -12.44
C LEU A 189 7.75 16.66 -13.29
N TRP A 190 8.79 16.38 -14.06
CA TRP A 190 9.38 17.38 -14.96
C TRP A 190 8.40 17.80 -16.05
N ARG A 191 7.71 16.85 -16.69
CA ARG A 191 6.68 17.17 -17.68
C ARG A 191 5.55 18.00 -17.08
N TYR A 192 5.11 17.65 -15.87
CA TYR A 192 4.08 18.39 -15.15
C TYR A 192 4.53 19.83 -14.86
N ARG A 193 5.78 20.00 -14.40
CA ARG A 193 6.35 21.32 -14.13
C ARG A 193 6.47 22.16 -15.39
N GLU A 194 6.91 21.58 -16.51
CA GLU A 194 7.07 22.32 -17.78
C GLU A 194 5.73 22.82 -18.32
N LEU A 195 4.69 21.98 -18.25
CA LEU A 195 3.36 22.33 -18.76
C LEU A 195 2.68 23.45 -17.95
N HIS A 196 3.05 23.59 -16.67
CA HIS A 196 2.43 24.51 -15.72
C HIS A 196 3.38 25.63 -15.26
N LYS A 197 4.46 25.90 -16.00
CA LYS A 197 5.27 27.12 -15.83
C LYS A 197 4.42 28.35 -16.23
N GLY A 198 3.51 28.79 -15.36
CA GLY A 198 2.73 30.02 -15.58
C GLY A 198 1.33 30.08 -14.94
N LEU A 199 0.75 28.97 -14.49
CA LEU A 199 -0.57 28.95 -13.86
C LEU A 199 -0.44 28.85 -12.33
N HIS A 200 -0.91 29.89 -11.61
CA HIS A 200 -0.95 29.93 -10.14
C HIS A 200 -2.32 29.45 -9.58
N GLY A 201 -2.90 28.40 -10.17
CA GLY A 201 -4.21 27.84 -9.79
C GLY A 201 -4.13 26.60 -8.87
N PRO A 202 -5.25 25.88 -8.59
CA PRO A 202 -5.39 24.76 -7.62
C PRO A 202 -4.53 23.49 -7.87
N GLU A 203 -3.44 23.64 -8.63
CA GLU A 203 -2.39 22.70 -9.03
C GLU A 203 -1.52 22.18 -7.88
N THR A 204 -1.62 22.77 -6.70
CA THR A 204 -0.86 22.32 -5.53
C THR A 204 -1.23 20.88 -5.15
N LEU A 205 -2.45 20.42 -5.42
CA LEU A 205 -2.89 19.08 -5.02
C LEU A 205 -2.18 17.97 -5.79
N VAL A 206 -2.21 18.02 -7.13
CA VAL A 206 -1.57 17.03 -8.00
C VAL A 206 -0.06 17.09 -7.83
N TRP A 207 0.51 18.30 -7.75
CA TRP A 207 1.93 18.47 -7.47
C TRP A 207 2.35 17.83 -6.14
N THR A 208 1.60 18.06 -5.07
CA THR A 208 1.92 17.51 -3.74
C THR A 208 1.82 15.99 -3.75
N LEU A 209 0.77 15.44 -4.38
CA LEU A 209 0.56 14.00 -4.50
C LEU A 209 1.69 13.32 -5.29
N LEU A 210 2.17 13.98 -6.36
CA LEU A 210 3.30 13.52 -7.14
C LEU A 210 4.61 13.55 -6.35
N ARG A 211 4.87 14.65 -5.64
CA ARG A 211 6.05 14.81 -4.80
C ARG A 211 6.10 13.75 -3.70
N ASP A 212 4.99 13.53 -3.00
CA ASP A 212 4.90 12.53 -1.93
C ASP A 212 5.16 11.12 -2.47
N SER A 213 4.63 10.83 -3.66
CA SER A 213 4.86 9.56 -4.33
C SER A 213 6.35 9.40 -4.67
N ILE A 214 7.00 10.40 -5.27
CA ILE A 214 8.45 10.39 -5.62
C ILE A 214 9.34 10.15 -4.41
N ILE A 215 9.06 10.83 -3.30
CA ILE A 215 9.78 10.62 -2.05
C ILE A 215 9.65 9.16 -1.61
N TYR A 216 8.44 8.58 -1.71
CA TYR A 216 8.23 7.18 -1.38
C TYR A 216 9.02 6.23 -2.30
N TYR A 217 9.00 6.42 -3.63
CA TYR A 217 9.79 5.60 -4.56
C TYR A 217 11.28 5.66 -4.22
N LEU A 218 11.81 6.85 -3.89
CA LEU A 218 13.21 7.02 -3.49
C LEU A 218 13.52 6.32 -2.17
N VAL A 219 12.64 6.39 -1.18
CA VAL A 219 12.80 5.70 0.10
C VAL A 219 12.88 4.19 -0.11
N VAL A 220 12.00 3.62 -0.94
CA VAL A 220 12.02 2.17 -1.24
C VAL A 220 13.31 1.78 -1.97
N LEU A 221 13.72 2.54 -2.98
CA LEU A 221 14.97 2.29 -3.72
C LEU A 221 16.21 2.35 -2.80
N VAL A 222 16.31 3.38 -1.96
CA VAL A 222 17.44 3.55 -1.02
C VAL A 222 17.42 2.46 0.05
N ALA A 223 16.26 2.15 0.61
CA ALA A 223 16.13 1.08 1.61
C ALA A 223 16.52 -0.28 1.02
N GLY A 224 16.09 -0.58 -0.20
CA GLY A 224 16.48 -1.80 -0.92
C GLY A 224 17.98 -1.85 -1.24
N ALA A 225 18.58 -0.72 -1.62
CA ALA A 225 20.02 -0.64 -1.86
C ALA A 225 20.84 -0.85 -0.58
N ILE A 226 20.41 -0.25 0.55
CA ILE A 226 21.01 -0.49 1.86
C ILE A 226 20.89 -1.97 2.23
N TYR A 227 19.71 -2.56 2.07
CA TYR A 227 19.49 -3.97 2.35
C TYR A 227 20.43 -4.88 1.54
N MET A 228 20.53 -4.65 0.23
CA MET A 228 21.45 -5.38 -0.65
C MET A 228 22.91 -5.23 -0.22
N ALA A 229 23.34 -4.00 0.10
CA ALA A 229 24.71 -3.74 0.53
C ALA A 229 25.05 -4.47 1.82
N VAL A 230 24.14 -4.46 2.80
CA VAL A 230 24.30 -5.18 4.08
C VAL A 230 24.33 -6.69 3.85
N ALA A 231 23.41 -7.22 3.04
CA ALA A 231 23.34 -8.64 2.70
C ALA A 231 24.59 -9.14 1.95
N LYS A 232 25.23 -8.27 1.16
CA LYS A 232 26.49 -8.59 0.44
C LYS A 232 27.67 -8.76 1.39
N VAL A 233 27.76 -7.96 2.46
CA VAL A 233 28.88 -8.03 3.42
C VAL A 233 28.80 -9.35 4.19
N GLN A 234 27.65 -9.63 4.80
CA GLN A 234 27.34 -10.94 5.38
C GLN A 234 25.83 -11.16 5.25
N TRP A 235 25.44 -12.33 4.71
CA TRP A 235 24.03 -12.67 4.52
C TRP A 235 23.23 -12.55 5.84
N PHE A 236 23.85 -12.96 6.95
CA PHE A 236 23.22 -12.98 8.27
C PHE A 236 22.99 -11.56 8.84
N ASN A 237 23.74 -10.56 8.39
CA ASN A 237 23.46 -9.14 8.70
C ASN A 237 22.23 -8.60 7.94
N GLY A 238 21.72 -9.34 6.95
CA GLY A 238 20.45 -9.03 6.29
C GLY A 238 19.24 -9.21 7.21
N GLU A 239 19.29 -10.12 8.19
CA GLU A 239 18.19 -10.32 9.15
C GLU A 239 17.93 -9.10 10.05
N PRO A 240 18.93 -8.48 10.71
CA PRO A 240 18.68 -7.26 11.49
C PRO A 240 18.26 -6.09 10.60
N ALA A 241 18.79 -6.00 9.37
CA ALA A 241 18.40 -4.97 8.41
C ALA A 241 16.93 -5.12 7.97
N SER A 242 16.48 -6.33 7.62
CA SER A 242 15.07 -6.59 7.25
C SER A 242 14.11 -6.36 8.41
N SER A 243 14.53 -6.67 9.64
CA SER A 243 13.74 -6.46 10.87
C SER A 243 13.34 -4.99 11.05
N VAL A 244 14.15 -4.04 10.58
CA VAL A 244 13.88 -2.60 10.71
C VAL A 244 13.35 -2.00 9.40
N LEU A 245 13.92 -2.38 8.25
CA LEU A 245 13.59 -1.77 6.97
C LEU A 245 12.16 -2.10 6.51
N PHE A 246 11.69 -3.34 6.67
CA PHE A 246 10.34 -3.70 6.24
C PHE A 246 9.23 -2.99 7.02
N PRO A 247 9.29 -2.89 8.37
CA PRO A 247 8.35 -2.05 9.12
C PRO A 247 8.35 -0.59 8.68
N VAL A 248 9.53 -0.01 8.42
CA VAL A 248 9.64 1.38 7.95
C VAL A 248 8.97 1.56 6.58
N ILE A 249 9.29 0.70 5.61
CA ILE A 249 8.70 0.76 4.27
C ILE A 249 7.17 0.57 4.35
N SER A 250 6.72 -0.38 5.16
CA SER A 250 5.29 -0.64 5.40
C SER A 250 4.58 0.59 5.99
N ALA A 251 5.15 1.19 7.04
CA ALA A 251 4.61 2.40 7.67
C ALA A 251 4.59 3.59 6.69
N CYS A 252 5.62 3.75 5.86
CA CYS A 252 5.66 4.76 4.81
C CYS A 252 4.55 4.51 3.76
N GLY A 253 4.34 3.27 3.33
CA GLY A 253 3.30 2.90 2.37
C GLY A 253 1.90 3.14 2.91
N VAL A 254 1.66 2.76 4.17
CA VAL A 254 0.43 3.01 4.93
C VAL A 254 0.13 4.52 4.99
N ARG A 255 1.11 5.35 5.37
CA ARG A 255 0.95 6.81 5.44
C ARG A 255 0.68 7.43 4.09
N LEU A 256 1.37 6.96 3.05
CA LEU A 256 1.15 7.42 1.68
C LEU A 256 -0.26 7.10 1.19
N LEU A 257 -0.80 5.92 1.53
CA LEU A 257 -2.19 5.56 1.20
C LEU A 257 -3.20 6.35 2.03
N PHE A 258 -2.91 6.63 3.29
CA PHE A 258 -3.73 7.50 4.14
C PHE A 258 -3.83 8.92 3.59
N HIS A 259 -2.71 9.53 3.20
CA HIS A 259 -2.73 10.89 2.64
C HIS A 259 -3.57 10.96 1.36
N LEU A 260 -3.58 9.90 0.54
CA LEU A 260 -4.45 9.81 -0.61
C LEU A 260 -5.93 9.75 -0.23
N GLN A 261 -6.29 8.89 0.73
CA GLN A 261 -7.69 8.74 1.15
C GLN A 261 -8.22 10.00 1.83
N ALA A 262 -7.42 10.63 2.70
CA ALA A 262 -7.79 11.88 3.34
C ALA A 262 -8.08 12.98 2.30
N LYS A 263 -7.19 13.15 1.32
CA LYS A 263 -7.38 14.11 0.23
C LYS A 263 -8.59 13.76 -0.65
N ASN A 264 -8.83 12.48 -0.91
CA ASN A 264 -10.00 12.04 -1.67
C ASN A 264 -11.31 12.33 -0.93
N ALA A 265 -11.31 12.21 0.41
CA ALA A 265 -12.45 12.57 1.24
C ALA A 265 -12.69 14.09 1.26
N GLU A 266 -11.63 14.90 1.32
CA GLU A 266 -11.71 16.37 1.23
C GLU A 266 -12.31 16.81 -0.11
N LEU A 267 -11.86 16.25 -1.23
CA LEU A 267 -12.40 16.53 -2.56
C LEU A 267 -13.89 16.19 -2.67
N ARG A 268 -14.30 15.02 -2.19
CA ARG A 268 -15.73 14.64 -2.18
C ARG A 268 -16.58 15.59 -1.33
N GLY A 269 -16.03 16.10 -0.22
CA GLY A 269 -16.70 17.11 0.60
C GLY A 269 -16.86 18.44 -0.13
N GLN A 270 -15.83 18.88 -0.85
CA GLN A 270 -15.87 20.09 -1.67
C GLN A 270 -16.89 19.99 -2.81
N ASP A 271 -16.92 18.88 -3.56
CA ASP A 271 -17.89 18.66 -4.64
C ASP A 271 -19.32 18.69 -4.12
N MET A 272 -19.58 18.06 -2.97
CA MET A 272 -20.90 18.06 -2.35
C MET A 272 -21.31 19.46 -1.88
N SER A 273 -20.39 20.22 -1.30
CA SER A 273 -20.66 21.62 -0.90
C SER A 273 -20.95 22.52 -2.11
N MET A 274 -20.25 22.30 -3.23
CA MET A 274 -20.45 23.05 -4.47
C MET A 274 -21.80 22.70 -5.12
N GLN A 275 -22.19 21.42 -5.12
CA GLN A 275 -23.51 20.97 -5.58
C GLN A 275 -24.65 21.53 -4.71
N VAL A 276 -24.50 21.52 -3.39
CA VAL A 276 -25.47 22.11 -2.45
C VAL A 276 -25.59 23.62 -2.69
N LEU A 277 -24.47 24.33 -2.88
CA LEU A 277 -24.47 25.76 -3.19
C LEU A 277 -25.24 26.04 -4.49
N HIS A 278 -24.97 25.28 -5.55
CA HIS A 278 -25.66 25.40 -6.84
C HIS A 278 -27.17 25.17 -6.71
N THR A 279 -27.55 24.15 -5.94
CA THR A 279 -28.96 23.81 -5.66
C THR A 279 -29.70 24.92 -4.90
N HIS A 280 -29.03 25.59 -3.95
CA HIS A 280 -29.61 26.73 -3.22
C HIS A 280 -29.72 27.99 -4.08
N THR A 281 -28.79 28.25 -4.99
CA THR A 281 -28.90 29.37 -5.95
C THR A 281 -29.94 29.16 -7.05
N GLU A 282 -30.32 27.91 -7.36
CA GLU A 282 -31.36 27.60 -8.34
C GLU A 282 -32.80 27.66 -7.79
N ILE A 283 -33.02 27.97 -6.51
CA ILE A 283 -34.35 28.23 -5.96
C ILE A 283 -34.87 29.56 -6.55
N LYS A 284 -35.46 29.50 -7.74
CA LYS A 284 -36.24 30.59 -8.34
C LYS A 284 -37.43 30.90 -7.44
N PHE A 285 -37.41 32.05 -6.78
CA PHE A 285 -38.59 32.61 -6.15
C PHE A 285 -39.69 32.77 -7.20
N LYS A 286 -40.74 31.96 -7.10
CA LYS A 286 -41.97 32.12 -7.86
C LYS A 286 -42.69 33.36 -7.30
N THR A 287 -42.31 34.55 -7.77
CA THR A 287 -43.06 35.77 -7.50
C THR A 287 -44.47 35.60 -8.06
N ARG A 288 -45.46 35.45 -7.16
CA ARG A 288 -46.87 35.56 -7.53
C ARG A 288 -47.10 36.95 -8.13
N PRO A 289 -47.74 37.08 -9.31
CA PRO A 289 -48.19 38.38 -9.77
C PRO A 289 -49.28 38.94 -8.83
N PRO A 290 -49.38 40.27 -8.69
CA PRO A 290 -50.37 40.90 -7.82
C PRO A 290 -51.78 40.63 -8.35
N ARG A 291 -52.69 40.32 -7.43
CA ARG A 291 -54.10 40.06 -7.68
C ARG A 291 -54.78 41.38 -8.05
N SER A 292 -55.30 41.50 -9.28
CA SER A 292 -56.13 42.63 -9.69
C SER A 292 -57.52 42.49 -9.06
N GLU A 293 -57.89 43.45 -8.22
CA GLU A 293 -59.29 43.72 -7.83
C GLU A 293 -60.01 44.37 -9.01
N THR A 294 -60.75 43.59 -9.78
CA THR A 294 -61.97 44.01 -10.49
C THR A 294 -62.56 42.74 -11.09
N ASP A 295 -63.69 42.30 -10.54
CA ASP A 295 -64.82 41.77 -11.31
C ASP A 295 -65.98 41.55 -10.33
N ILE A 296 -66.91 42.50 -10.35
CA ILE A 296 -68.22 42.45 -9.71
C ILE A 296 -69.19 41.83 -10.73
N GLU A 297 -69.94 40.83 -10.23
CA GLU A 297 -71.23 40.30 -10.70
C GLU A 297 -71.37 39.65 -12.10
N SER A 298 -71.75 38.36 -12.09
CA SER A 298 -73.11 37.91 -12.45
C SER A 298 -73.18 36.39 -12.69
N GLY A 299 -74.16 35.70 -12.08
CA GLY A 299 -74.86 34.59 -12.75
C GLY A 299 -74.72 33.16 -12.22
N SER A 300 -75.62 32.81 -11.30
CA SER A 300 -76.42 31.56 -11.24
C SER A 300 -75.78 30.15 -11.07
N GLY A 301 -76.01 29.57 -9.87
CA GLY A 301 -76.70 28.28 -9.71
C GLY A 301 -75.85 26.99 -9.53
N PRO A 302 -76.32 25.98 -8.75
CA PRO A 302 -75.46 25.19 -7.85
C PRO A 302 -75.44 23.67 -8.12
N THR A 303 -74.76 22.92 -7.22
CA THR A 303 -74.62 21.43 -7.07
C THR A 303 -73.55 20.78 -7.96
N SER A 304 -72.72 19.81 -7.53
CA SER A 304 -72.75 18.84 -6.43
C SER A 304 -71.33 18.39 -5.98
N THR A 305 -71.29 17.87 -4.77
CA THR A 305 -70.29 16.99 -4.12
C THR A 305 -69.65 15.91 -5.01
N VAL A 306 -68.41 15.49 -4.69
CA VAL A 306 -68.05 14.09 -4.33
C VAL A 306 -66.54 13.96 -4.02
N ASN A 307 -66.26 13.30 -2.88
CA ASN A 307 -64.96 12.80 -2.41
C ASN A 307 -64.43 11.66 -3.30
N GLY A 308 -63.11 11.43 -3.32
CA GLY A 308 -62.56 10.17 -3.82
C GLY A 308 -61.04 10.09 -3.76
N LEU A 309 -60.54 9.49 -2.68
CA LEU A 309 -59.23 8.82 -2.60
C LEU A 309 -59.27 7.50 -3.42
N ASP A 310 -58.07 6.91 -3.57
CA ASP A 310 -57.72 5.61 -4.18
C ASP A 310 -57.54 5.66 -5.73
N GLN A 311 -56.53 5.07 -6.38
CA GLN A 311 -55.64 3.92 -6.12
C GLN A 311 -54.46 4.04 -7.14
N ILE A 312 -53.19 3.88 -6.73
CA ILE A 312 -52.32 2.70 -6.99
C ILE A 312 -52.56 2.00 -8.34
N GLU A 313 -51.58 2.09 -9.26
CA GLU A 313 -51.02 0.94 -9.99
C GLU A 313 -49.75 1.34 -10.77
N GLY A 314 -48.74 0.46 -10.74
CA GLY A 314 -47.48 0.58 -11.49
C GLY A 314 -47.64 0.29 -12.99
N PRO A 315 -46.53 0.20 -13.75
CA PRO A 315 -45.85 -1.09 -13.78
C PRO A 315 -44.31 -1.03 -13.81
N ILE A 316 -43.78 -2.20 -13.45
CA ILE A 316 -42.41 -2.69 -13.51
C ILE A 316 -41.94 -2.74 -14.98
N ASP A 317 -40.71 -2.31 -15.25
CA ASP A 317 -39.89 -2.99 -16.26
C ASP A 317 -38.41 -2.99 -15.85
N ASP A 318 -37.82 -4.14 -16.11
CA ASP A 318 -36.59 -4.70 -15.60
C ASP A 318 -35.70 -4.94 -16.82
N THR A 319 -34.55 -4.26 -16.93
CA THR A 319 -33.53 -4.72 -17.88
C THR A 319 -32.11 -4.33 -17.47
N ARG A 320 -31.38 -5.36 -17.04
CA ARG A 320 -29.93 -5.58 -17.15
C ARG A 320 -29.32 -4.89 -18.38
N THR A 321 -28.05 -4.46 -18.33
CA THR A 321 -26.85 -5.26 -18.71
C THR A 321 -25.55 -4.43 -18.60
N ILE A 322 -24.49 -5.11 -18.13
CA ILE A 322 -23.01 -4.87 -18.19
C ILE A 322 -22.41 -3.78 -17.28
#